data_AF-A0A1G4ZZ65-F1
#
_entry.id   AF-A0A1G4ZZ65-F1
#
_cell.length_a   1.000
_cell.length_b   1.000
_cell.length_c   1.000
_cell.angle_alpha   90.00
_cell.angle_beta   90.00
_cell.angle_gamma   90.00
#
_symmetry.space_group_name_H-M   'P 1'
#
loop_
_entity.id
_entity.type
_entity.pdbx_description
1 polymer ?
#
loop_
_entity_poly.entity_id
_entity_poly.type
_entity_poly.pdbx_seq_one_letter_code
_entity_poly.pdbx_strand_id
1 'polypeptide(L)'
;MTSTAAPCTTAYMSEPWFALLRSACAERKRSEVAAQLHLSPAAVSQVLNGSGKYGAGKARTDRIARRVLDTFGGPATNEEDDA
;
A
#
# COMPACT_ATOMS: atom_id res chain seq x y z
N MET A 1 -25.94 15.51 11.86
CA MET A 1 -24.60 16.13 11.86
C MET A 1 -23.58 14.99 11.72
N THR A 2 -22.97 14.86 10.55
CA THR A 2 -22.02 13.79 10.20
C THR A 2 -20.72 13.99 10.98
N SER A 3 -20.42 13.06 11.89
CA SER A 3 -19.19 13.09 12.67
C SER A 3 -17.99 12.82 11.74
N THR A 4 -17.26 13.87 11.42
CA THR A 4 -15.90 13.79 10.86
C THR A 4 -14.99 13.26 11.95
N ALA A 5 -14.87 11.94 12.06
CA ALA A 5 -13.75 11.33 12.77
C ALA A 5 -12.49 11.64 11.94
N ALA A 6 -11.56 12.39 12.54
CA ALA A 6 -10.22 12.57 11.97
C ALA A 6 -9.67 11.21 11.55
N PRO A 7 -9.03 11.07 10.37
CA PRO A 7 -8.44 9.81 9.98
C PRO A 7 -7.31 9.51 10.97
N CYS A 8 -7.57 8.63 11.94
CA CYS A 8 -6.55 8.09 12.83
C CYS A 8 -5.48 7.50 11.93
N THR A 9 -4.38 8.24 11.79
CA THR A 9 -3.30 7.96 10.86
C THR A 9 -2.79 6.57 11.20
N THR A 10 -3.15 5.59 10.39
CA THR A 10 -2.90 4.20 10.74
C THR A 10 -1.40 3.96 10.66
N ALA A 11 -0.79 3.29 11.64
CA ALA A 11 0.67 3.16 11.76
C ALA A 11 1.36 2.67 10.47
N TYR A 12 0.67 1.85 9.68
CA TYR A 12 1.20 1.35 8.41
C TYR A 12 1.35 2.42 7.31
N MET A 13 0.67 3.58 7.41
CA MET A 13 0.77 4.65 6.41
C MET A 13 2.13 5.34 6.43
N SER A 14 2.85 5.20 7.54
CA SER A 14 4.25 5.64 7.71
C SER A 14 5.27 4.62 7.21
N GLU A 15 4.82 3.43 6.78
CA GLU A 15 5.72 2.37 6.32
C GLU A 15 6.23 2.64 4.90
N PRO A 16 7.46 2.21 4.56
CA PRO A 16 8.06 2.45 3.24
C PRO A 16 7.25 1.80 2.11
N TRP A 17 6.69 0.61 2.33
CA TRP A 17 5.85 -0.06 1.35
C TRP A 17 4.60 0.77 1.01
N PHE A 18 4.03 1.51 1.97
CA PHE A 18 2.85 2.34 1.70
C PHE A 18 3.19 3.52 0.80
N ALA A 19 4.37 4.13 0.99
CA ALA A 19 4.88 5.18 0.11
C ALA A 19 5.08 4.67 -1.33
N LEU A 20 5.61 3.45 -1.50
CA LEU A 20 5.73 2.81 -2.82
C LEU A 20 4.36 2.57 -3.46
N LEU A 21 3.40 2.02 -2.72
CA LEU A 21 2.04 1.81 -3.20
C LEU A 21 1.38 3.13 -3.64
N ARG A 22 1.55 4.19 -2.85
CA ARG A 22 1.00 5.50 -3.13
C ARG A 22 1.62 6.10 -4.40
N SER A 23 2.93 5.96 -4.56
CA SER A 23 3.67 6.45 -5.74
C SER A 23 3.24 5.70 -7.00
N ALA A 24 3.19 4.36 -6.96
CA ALA A 24 2.69 3.54 -8.06
C ALA A 24 1.25 3.90 -8.47
N CYS A 25 0.39 4.21 -7.50
CA CYS A 25 -0.99 4.66 -7.75
C CYS A 25 -1.10 6.12 -8.23
N ALA A 26 -0.04 6.92 -8.11
CA ALA A 26 0.02 8.27 -8.67
C ALA A 26 0.43 8.23 -10.15
N GLU A 27 1.30 7.29 -10.52
CA GLU A 27 1.79 7.11 -11.89
C GLU A 27 0.84 6.28 -12.76
N ARG A 28 0.11 5.33 -12.16
CA ARG A 28 -0.75 4.37 -12.89
C ARG A 28 -2.15 4.30 -12.31
N LYS A 29 -3.07 3.70 -13.07
CA LYS A 29 -4.43 3.44 -12.59
C LYS A 29 -4.39 2.46 -11.42
N ARG A 30 -5.15 2.76 -10.36
CA ARG A 30 -5.28 1.90 -9.17
C ARG A 30 -5.69 0.47 -9.51
N SER A 31 -6.50 0.27 -10.55
CA SER A 31 -6.92 -1.07 -11.01
C SER A 31 -5.75 -1.87 -11.58
N GLU A 32 -4.81 -1.23 -12.28
CA GLU A 32 -3.61 -1.88 -12.82
C GLU A 32 -2.64 -2.23 -11.71
N VAL A 33 -2.43 -1.32 -10.75
CA VAL A 33 -1.61 -1.57 -9.56
C VAL A 33 -2.21 -2.71 -8.72
N ALA A 34 -3.54 -2.73 -8.55
CA ALA A 34 -4.22 -3.81 -7.86
C ALA A 34 -4.04 -5.15 -8.56
N ALA A 35 -4.12 -5.18 -9.89
CA ALA A 35 -3.87 -6.39 -10.69
C ALA A 35 -2.44 -6.91 -10.51
N GLN A 36 -1.44 -6.03 -10.55
CA GLN A 36 -0.03 -6.40 -10.32
C GLN A 36 0.19 -6.97 -8.91
N LEU A 37 -0.47 -6.40 -7.90
CA LEU A 37 -0.40 -6.88 -6.53
C LEU A 37 -1.30 -8.09 -6.23
N HIS A 38 -2.01 -8.63 -7.23
CA HIS A 38 -3.02 -9.68 -7.05
C HIS A 38 -4.05 -9.34 -5.94
N LEU A 39 -4.44 -8.07 -5.85
CA LEU A 39 -5.40 -7.52 -4.90
C LEU A 39 -6.63 -7.00 -5.64
N SER A 40 -7.75 -6.91 -4.92
CA SER A 40 -8.94 -6.23 -5.46
C SER A 40 -8.72 -4.70 -5.47
N PRO A 41 -9.20 -3.96 -6.49
CA PRO A 41 -9.11 -2.49 -6.53
C PRO A 41 -9.75 -1.81 -5.31
N ALA A 42 -10.81 -2.42 -4.77
CA ALA A 42 -11.47 -1.99 -3.54
C ALA A 42 -10.53 -2.10 -2.32
N ALA A 43 -9.76 -3.18 -2.20
CA ALA A 43 -8.81 -3.36 -1.10
C ALA A 43 -7.69 -2.32 -1.14
N VAL A 44 -7.13 -2.04 -2.33
CA VAL A 44 -6.15 -0.96 -2.52
C VAL A 44 -6.74 0.39 -2.13
N SER A 45 -7.98 0.67 -2.52
CA SER A 45 -8.66 1.92 -2.15
C SER A 45 -8.93 2.00 -0.65
N GLN A 46 -9.27 0.91 0.02
CA GLN A 46 -9.47 0.89 1.47
C GLN A 46 -8.17 1.11 2.24
N VAL A 47 -7.06 0.54 1.77
CA VAL A 47 -5.73 0.76 2.38
C VAL A 47 -5.27 2.20 2.18
N LEU A 48 -5.37 2.74 0.95
CA LEU A 48 -4.95 4.11 0.66
C LEU A 48 -5.75 5.16 1.44
N ASN A 49 -7.05 4.95 1.60
CA ASN A 49 -7.91 5.87 2.34
C ASN A 49 -7.98 5.57 3.84
N GLY A 50 -7.30 4.52 4.33
CA GLY A 50 -7.40 4.09 5.72
C GLY A 50 -8.84 3.82 6.14
N SER A 51 -9.62 3.14 5.32
CA SER A 51 -11.06 2.90 5.53
C SER A 51 -11.39 1.41 5.69
N GLY A 52 -12.61 1.12 6.12
CA GLY A 52 -13.08 -0.25 6.34
C GLY A 52 -12.26 -0.99 7.40
N LYS A 53 -11.90 -2.25 7.10
CA LYS A 53 -11.19 -3.12 8.05
C LYS A 53 -9.74 -2.65 8.31
N TYR A 54 -9.12 -1.95 7.36
CA TYR A 54 -7.75 -1.44 7.48
C TYR A 54 -7.69 -0.18 8.33
N GLY A 55 -8.64 0.74 8.16
CA GLY A 55 -8.79 1.93 9.03
C GLY A 55 -9.14 1.60 10.47
N ALA A 56 -9.91 0.53 10.68
CA ALA A 56 -10.26 0.04 12.02
C ALA A 56 -9.15 -0.78 12.70
N GLY A 57 -8.00 -0.99 12.04
CA GLY A 57 -6.90 -1.82 12.57
C GLY A 57 -7.24 -3.32 12.72
N LYS A 58 -8.34 -3.78 12.11
CA LYS A 58 -8.83 -5.17 12.21
C LYS A 58 -8.29 -6.08 11.11
N ALA A 59 -7.62 -5.54 10.10
CA ALA A 59 -7.04 -6.29 8.99
C ALA A 59 -5.51 -6.23 9.02
N ARG A 60 -4.87 -7.38 8.78
CA ARG A 60 -3.42 -7.47 8.66
C ARG A 60 -2.95 -6.88 7.33
N THR A 61 -2.04 -5.93 7.38
CA THR A 61 -1.41 -5.32 6.20
C THR A 61 -0.15 -6.05 5.76
N ASP A 62 0.36 -7.01 6.53
CA ASP A 62 1.62 -7.73 6.25
C ASP A 62 1.66 -8.37 4.86
N ARG A 63 0.55 -8.98 4.43
CA ARG A 63 0.46 -9.58 3.09
C ARG A 63 0.51 -8.54 1.98
N ILE A 64 -0.06 -7.35 2.22
CA ILE A 64 -0.05 -6.25 1.26
C ILE A 64 1.34 -5.65 1.20
N ALA A 65 1.95 -5.39 2.36
CA ALA A 65 3.31 -4.91 2.48
C ALA A 65 4.30 -5.82 1.73
N ARG A 66 4.24 -7.13 1.97
CA ARG A 66 5.10 -8.10 1.30
C ARG A 66 4.95 -8.07 -0.23
N ARG A 67 3.72 -8.02 -0.74
CA ARG A 67 3.48 -7.94 -2.19
C ARG A 67 3.96 -6.63 -2.79
N VAL A 68 3.73 -5.52 -2.09
CA VAL A 68 4.20 -4.21 -2.55
C VAL A 68 5.72 -4.15 -2.59
N LEU A 69 6.40 -4.69 -1.59
CA LEU A 69 7.86 -4.77 -1.59
C LEU A 69 8.38 -5.72 -2.67
N ASP A 70 7.72 -6.87 -2.87
CA ASP A 70 8.10 -7.83 -3.91
C ASP A 70 7.92 -7.26 -5.34
N THR A 71 6.85 -6.48 -5.56
CA THR A 71 6.52 -5.90 -6.87
C THR A 71 7.21 -4.56 -7.14
N PHE A 72 7.29 -3.68 -6.15
CA PHE A 72 7.75 -2.29 -6.29
C PHE A 72 8.98 -1.96 -5.45
N GLY A 73 9.26 -2.75 -4.41
CA GLY A 73 10.44 -2.59 -3.57
C GLY A 73 11.65 -3.26 -4.19
N GLY A 74 11.85 -3.08 -5.50
CA GLY A 74 12.99 -3.61 -6.26
C GLY A 74 14.31 -3.39 -5.53
N PRO A 75 15.38 -4.13 -5.88
CA PRO A 75 16.62 -4.11 -5.13
C PRO A 75 17.03 -2.66 -4.93
N ALA A 76 16.95 -2.18 -3.68
CA ALA A 76 17.56 -0.93 -3.31
C ALA A 76 18.98 -1.05 -3.84
N THR A 77 19.34 -0.16 -4.76
CA THR A 77 20.60 -0.12 -5.50
C THR A 77 21.77 -0.62 -4.63
N ASN A 78 22.05 -1.90 -4.74
CA ASN A 78 23.35 -2.46 -4.43
C ASN A 78 23.84 -2.92 -5.79
N GLU A 79 24.28 -1.95 -6.58
CA GLU A 79 25.28 -2.23 -7.60
C GLU A 79 26.51 -2.73 -6.85
N GLU A 80 26.84 -4.00 -7.07
CA GLU A 80 28.18 -4.61 -7.09
C GLU A 80 27.90 -6.05 -7.53
N ASP A 81 27.94 -6.33 -8.83
CA ASP A 81 29.16 -6.72 -9.56
C ASP A 81 29.83 -7.90 -8.86
N ASP A 82 29.57 -9.12 -9.35
CA ASP A 82 30.65 -10.10 -9.45
C ASP A 82 30.30 -11.16 -10.50
N ALA A 83 31.34 -11.51 -11.23
CA ALA A 83 31.37 -12.12 -12.56
C ALA A 83 31.08 -13.63 -12.60
#